data_AF-A0A965K9P6-F1
#
_entry.id   AF-A0A965K9P6-F1
#
_cell.length_a   1.000
_cell.length_b   1.000
_cell.length_c   1.000
_cell.angle_alpha   90.00
_cell.angle_beta   90.00
_cell.angle_gamma   90.00
#
_symmetry.space_group_name_H-M   'P 1'
#
loop_
_entity.id
_entity.type
_entity.pdbx_description
1 polymer ?
#
loop_
_entity_poly.entity_id
_entity_poly.type
_entity_poly.pdbx_seq_one_letter_code
_entity_poly.pdbx_strand_id
1 'polypeptide(L)'
;PGPHLAQSAKPGRLFVVADSDFMMDPFTVRQRQVGGQAAMEPINDNLGFVISVLETLGGSDELVSLRSKGTSLRPFKKVQDLERVAQLRYQAKLDEIERRLEEANAKVTELSKQTGGVTAKGIVITPEMQREIEKFQVEADKLSEERRVIRRGLSEDVNSLGRRLQVLNLLAGPALALLFGLLYTLARRRKLS
;
A
#
# COMPACT_ATOMS: atom_id res chain seq x y z
N PRO A 1 -51.90 -27.98 -17.12
CA PRO A 1 -51.63 -26.56 -17.41
C PRO A 1 -52.26 -25.65 -16.35
N GLY A 2 -51.43 -24.99 -15.53
CA GLY A 2 -51.91 -24.05 -14.51
C GLY A 2 -52.46 -22.75 -15.12
N PRO A 3 -53.28 -21.98 -14.38
CA PRO A 3 -53.80 -20.70 -14.85
C PRO A 3 -52.66 -19.71 -15.12
N HIS A 4 -52.80 -18.90 -16.17
CA HIS A 4 -51.84 -17.85 -16.52
C HIS A 4 -51.74 -16.81 -15.39
N LEU A 5 -50.51 -16.52 -14.95
CA LEU A 5 -50.23 -15.45 -13.99
C LEU A 5 -49.85 -14.18 -14.76
N ALA A 6 -50.70 -13.16 -14.70
CA ALA A 6 -50.42 -11.85 -15.31
C ALA A 6 -49.36 -11.03 -14.54
N GLN A 7 -49.09 -11.39 -13.28
CA GLN A 7 -48.06 -10.78 -12.44
C GLN A 7 -47.35 -11.84 -11.61
N SER A 8 -46.07 -11.59 -11.33
CA SER A 8 -45.27 -12.49 -10.52
C SER A 8 -45.73 -12.50 -9.06
N ALA A 9 -45.90 -13.69 -8.49
CA ALA A 9 -46.27 -13.87 -7.09
C ALA A 9 -45.14 -13.53 -6.09
N LYS A 10 -43.89 -13.46 -6.57
CA LYS A 10 -42.70 -13.06 -5.80
C LYS A 10 -41.87 -12.04 -6.60
N PRO A 11 -41.05 -11.18 -5.96
CA PRO A 11 -40.10 -10.35 -6.69
C PRO A 11 -39.23 -11.21 -7.61
N GLY A 12 -39.28 -10.94 -8.91
CA GLY A 12 -38.43 -11.62 -9.90
C GLY A 12 -37.02 -11.05 -9.83
N ARG A 13 -36.01 -11.92 -9.97
CA ARG A 13 -34.60 -11.52 -10.06
C ARG A 13 -34.11 -11.80 -11.47
N LEU A 14 -33.57 -10.77 -12.12
CA LEU A 14 -32.98 -10.85 -13.43
C LEU A 14 -31.57 -10.27 -13.36
N PHE A 15 -30.58 -11.09 -13.70
CA PHE A 15 -29.20 -10.66 -13.86
C PHE A 15 -28.90 -10.67 -15.36
N VAL A 16 -28.52 -9.51 -15.90
CA VAL A 16 -28.14 -9.36 -17.32
C VAL A 16 -26.67 -8.99 -17.35
N VAL A 17 -25.88 -9.81 -18.03
CA VAL A 17 -24.46 -9.54 -18.28
C VAL A 17 -24.30 -9.40 -19.78
N ALA A 18 -23.75 -8.26 -20.23
CA ALA A 18 -23.64 -7.92 -21.63
C ALA A 18 -22.42 -8.56 -22.31
N ASP A 19 -21.38 -8.85 -21.54
CA ASP A 19 -20.12 -9.45 -22.00
C ASP A 19 -19.97 -10.84 -21.36
N SER A 20 -19.74 -11.87 -22.15
CA SER A 20 -19.51 -13.25 -21.68
C SER A 20 -18.05 -13.55 -21.41
N ASP A 21 -17.13 -12.76 -21.96
CA ASP A 21 -15.70 -13.09 -21.95
C ASP A 21 -15.07 -12.81 -20.58
N PHE A 22 -15.77 -12.05 -19.72
CA PHE A 22 -15.39 -11.77 -18.34
C PHE A 22 -15.17 -13.03 -17.48
N MET A 23 -15.74 -14.17 -17.88
CA MET A 23 -15.61 -15.47 -17.21
C MET A 23 -14.49 -16.35 -17.75
N MET A 24 -13.84 -15.96 -18.84
CA MET A 24 -12.73 -16.75 -19.36
C MET A 24 -11.53 -16.68 -18.41
N ASP A 25 -10.78 -17.78 -18.33
CA ASP A 25 -9.61 -17.91 -17.46
C ASP A 25 -8.63 -16.72 -17.58
N PRO A 26 -8.27 -16.22 -18.78
CA PRO A 26 -7.34 -15.09 -18.92
C PRO A 26 -7.79 -13.81 -18.22
N PHE A 27 -9.10 -13.63 -18.04
CA PHE A 27 -9.69 -12.45 -17.41
C PHE A 27 -10.07 -12.67 -15.95
N THR A 28 -10.04 -13.91 -15.46
CA THR A 28 -10.54 -14.26 -14.12
C THR A 28 -9.43 -14.78 -13.20
N VAL A 29 -8.48 -15.56 -13.74
CA VAL A 29 -7.46 -16.23 -12.96
C VAL A 29 -6.07 -16.08 -13.58
N ARG A 30 -5.07 -15.93 -12.72
CA ARG A 30 -3.65 -15.99 -13.10
C ARG A 30 -3.04 -17.22 -12.46
N GLN A 31 -2.42 -18.06 -13.27
CA GLN A 31 -1.63 -19.17 -12.74
C GLN A 31 -0.29 -18.63 -12.25
N ARG A 32 0.03 -18.89 -10.98
CA ARG A 32 1.31 -18.59 -10.35
C ARG A 32 1.92 -19.89 -9.84
N GLN A 33 3.19 -20.14 -10.15
CA GLN A 33 3.91 -21.27 -9.56
C GLN A 33 4.32 -20.89 -8.13
N VAL A 34 3.85 -21.63 -7.13
CA VAL A 34 4.26 -21.48 -5.73
C VAL A 34 4.80 -22.82 -5.26
N GLY A 35 6.07 -22.88 -4.89
CA GLY A 35 6.69 -24.12 -4.39
C GLY A 35 6.69 -25.28 -5.39
N GLY A 36 6.71 -24.99 -6.70
CA GLY A 36 6.67 -26.02 -7.74
C GLY A 36 5.27 -26.57 -8.06
N GLN A 37 4.22 -26.08 -7.40
CA GLN A 37 2.83 -26.38 -7.73
C GLN A 37 2.17 -25.19 -8.43
N ALA A 38 1.28 -25.47 -9.38
CA ALA A 38 0.47 -24.45 -10.02
C ALA A 38 -0.64 -24.00 -9.05
N ALA A 39 -0.61 -22.74 -8.63
CA ALA A 39 -1.64 -22.11 -7.83
C ALA A 39 -2.44 -21.12 -8.69
N MET A 40 -3.77 -21.15 -8.59
CA MET A 40 -4.65 -20.20 -9.27
C MET A 40 -4.90 -19.01 -8.34
N GLU A 41 -4.54 -17.81 -8.77
CA GLU A 41 -4.79 -16.55 -8.07
C GLU A 41 -5.87 -15.77 -8.84
N PRO A 42 -7.02 -15.43 -8.23
CA PRO A 42 -8.03 -14.62 -8.89
C PRO A 42 -7.46 -13.22 -9.18
N ILE A 43 -7.70 -12.71 -10.40
CA ILE A 43 -7.27 -11.37 -10.81
C ILE A 43 -8.31 -10.32 -10.41
N ASN A 44 -9.57 -10.74 -10.31
CA ASN A 44 -10.74 -9.93 -9.95
C ASN A 44 -11.81 -10.81 -9.29
N ASP A 45 -12.98 -10.22 -9.01
CA ASP A 45 -14.11 -10.88 -8.37
C ASP A 45 -15.15 -11.43 -9.37
N ASN A 46 -14.81 -11.63 -10.65
CA ASN A 46 -15.76 -12.10 -11.66
C ASN A 46 -16.33 -13.49 -11.33
N LEU A 47 -15.46 -14.41 -10.90
CA LEU A 47 -15.88 -15.74 -10.44
C LEU A 47 -16.76 -15.66 -9.19
N GLY A 48 -16.38 -14.78 -8.26
CA GLY A 48 -17.15 -14.53 -7.04
C GLY A 48 -18.55 -13.98 -7.35
N PHE A 49 -18.66 -13.09 -8.34
CA PHE A 49 -19.92 -12.56 -8.83
C PHE A 49 -20.82 -13.67 -9.39
N VAL A 50 -20.32 -14.52 -10.28
CA VAL A 50 -21.14 -15.60 -10.88
C VAL A 50 -21.60 -16.61 -9.83
N ILE A 51 -20.72 -17.01 -8.91
CA ILE A 51 -21.08 -17.89 -7.79
C ILE A 51 -22.17 -17.22 -6.94
N SER A 52 -22.02 -15.92 -6.63
CA SER A 52 -23.01 -15.17 -5.84
C SER A 52 -24.37 -15.06 -6.55
N VAL A 53 -24.36 -14.88 -7.88
CA VAL A 53 -25.59 -14.87 -8.70
C VAL A 53 -26.26 -16.24 -8.68
N LEU A 54 -25.50 -17.33 -8.87
CA LEU A 54 -26.04 -18.69 -8.78
C LEU A 54 -26.64 -18.98 -7.39
N GLU A 55 -25.95 -18.59 -6.32
CA GLU A 55 -26.44 -18.74 -4.95
C GLU A 55 -27.74 -17.95 -4.73
N THR A 56 -27.78 -16.68 -5.18
CA THR A 56 -28.96 -15.81 -5.06
C THR A 56 -30.16 -16.32 -5.85
N LEU A 57 -29.92 -16.96 -7.00
CA LEU A 57 -30.96 -17.61 -7.80
C LEU A 57 -31.40 -18.97 -7.21
N GLY A 58 -30.49 -19.65 -6.51
CA GLY A 58 -30.74 -20.90 -5.77
C GLY A 58 -31.52 -20.73 -4.47
N GLY A 59 -31.83 -19.49 -4.06
CA GLY A 59 -32.72 -19.20 -2.92
C GLY A 59 -32.03 -19.09 -1.55
N SER A 60 -30.71 -18.94 -1.50
CA SER A 60 -29.94 -18.80 -0.25
C SER A 60 -29.79 -17.34 0.24
N ASP A 61 -30.87 -16.57 0.24
CA ASP A 61 -30.87 -15.13 0.56
C ASP A 61 -30.24 -14.80 1.94
N GLU A 62 -30.43 -15.66 2.94
CA GLU A 62 -29.92 -15.44 4.29
C GLU A 62 -28.38 -15.48 4.34
N LEU A 63 -27.74 -16.27 3.48
CA LEU A 63 -26.28 -16.46 3.46
C LEU A 63 -25.56 -15.45 2.55
N VAL A 64 -26.22 -14.93 1.51
CA VAL A 64 -25.67 -13.87 0.64
C VAL A 64 -25.41 -12.59 1.44
N SER A 65 -26.31 -12.23 2.35
CA SER A 65 -26.15 -11.06 3.22
C SER A 65 -24.94 -11.19 4.17
N LEU A 66 -24.64 -12.42 4.61
CA LEU A 66 -23.55 -12.72 5.53
C LEU A 66 -22.18 -12.69 4.82
N ARG A 67 -22.11 -13.16 3.56
CA ARG A 67 -20.91 -13.15 2.72
C ARG A 67 -20.61 -11.76 2.11
N SER A 68 -21.62 -10.97 1.77
CA SER A 68 -21.41 -9.61 1.20
C SER A 68 -20.78 -8.60 2.17
N LYS A 69 -20.71 -8.93 3.46
CA LYS A 69 -19.88 -8.22 4.45
C LYS A 69 -18.39 -8.57 4.32
N GLY A 70 -17.99 -9.24 3.24
CA GLY A 70 -16.61 -9.46 2.84
C GLY A 70 -15.86 -8.13 2.72
N THR A 71 -14.92 -7.94 3.64
CA THR A 71 -13.93 -6.85 3.66
C THR A 71 -14.48 -5.47 3.31
N SER A 72 -15.26 -4.90 4.23
CA SER A 72 -15.38 -3.43 4.29
C SER A 72 -13.96 -2.87 4.44
N LEU A 73 -13.42 -2.29 3.35
CA LEU A 73 -12.16 -1.56 3.38
C LEU A 73 -12.39 -0.38 4.33
N ARG A 74 -11.90 -0.48 5.56
CA ARG A 74 -11.89 0.63 6.53
C ARG A 74 -10.49 1.21 6.53
N PRO A 75 -10.16 2.09 5.57
CA PRO A 75 -8.85 2.73 5.57
C PRO A 75 -8.66 3.53 6.85
N PHE A 76 -7.44 3.54 7.36
CA PHE A 76 -7.08 4.35 8.51
C PHE A 76 -7.04 5.83 8.11
N LYS A 77 -8.20 6.51 8.16
CA LYS A 77 -8.34 7.91 7.73
C LYS A 77 -7.32 8.85 8.36
N LYS A 78 -7.01 8.68 9.65
CA LYS A 78 -5.97 9.45 10.34
C LYS A 78 -4.56 9.23 9.78
N VAL A 79 -4.24 8.02 9.32
CA VAL A 79 -2.94 7.73 8.68
C VAL A 79 -2.88 8.43 7.32
N GLN A 80 -3.94 8.34 6.53
CA GLN A 80 -4.02 9.03 5.23
C GLN A 80 -3.88 10.56 5.36
N ASP A 81 -4.52 11.15 6.38
CA ASP A 81 -4.41 12.58 6.64
C ASP A 81 -2.97 12.98 7.04
N LEU A 82 -2.29 12.17 7.86
CA LEU A 82 -0.88 12.38 8.23
C LEU A 82 0.04 12.29 7.02
N GLU A 83 -0.13 11.26 6.19
CA GLU A 83 0.64 11.07 4.94
C GLU A 83 0.45 12.26 4.00
N ARG A 84 -0.79 12.74 3.85
CA ARG A 84 -1.10 13.91 3.01
C ARG A 84 -0.42 15.18 3.51
N VAL A 85 -0.49 15.45 4.82
CA VAL A 85 0.16 16.63 5.42
C VAL A 85 1.69 16.53 5.29
N ALA A 86 2.26 15.35 5.52
CA ALA A 86 3.69 15.12 5.35
C ALA A 86 4.11 15.34 3.89
N GLN A 87 3.34 14.83 2.93
CA GLN A 87 3.61 15.01 1.51
C GLN A 87 3.58 16.50 1.14
N LEU A 88 2.55 17.24 1.55
CA LEU A 88 2.46 18.69 1.29
C LEU A 88 3.65 19.47 1.87
N ARG A 89 4.15 19.10 3.05
CA ARG A 89 5.27 19.80 3.71
C ARG A 89 6.61 19.59 3.03
N TYR A 90 6.84 18.42 2.45
CA TYR A 90 8.16 18.02 1.97
C TYR A 90 8.25 17.92 0.44
N GLN A 91 7.14 17.89 -0.28
CA GLN A 91 7.13 17.77 -1.74
C GLN A 91 7.92 18.89 -2.43
N ALA A 92 7.65 20.16 -2.11
CA ALA A 92 8.37 21.28 -2.71
C ALA A 92 9.89 21.23 -2.48
N LYS A 93 10.32 20.78 -1.29
CA LYS A 93 11.76 20.61 -0.98
C LYS A 93 12.37 19.42 -1.72
N LEU A 94 11.62 18.32 -1.85
CA LEU A 94 12.06 17.16 -2.61
C LEU A 94 12.21 17.51 -4.09
N ASP A 95 11.25 18.22 -4.66
CA ASP A 95 11.29 18.67 -6.06
C ASP A 95 12.48 19.60 -6.31
N GLU A 96 12.77 20.52 -5.36
CA GLU A 96 13.94 21.39 -5.43
C GLU A 96 15.26 20.58 -5.39
N ILE A 97 15.37 19.61 -4.48
CA ILE A 97 16.55 18.76 -4.36
C ILE A 97 16.73 17.90 -5.62
N GLU A 98 15.66 17.32 -6.14
CA GLU A 98 15.67 16.50 -7.37
C GLU A 98 16.21 17.34 -8.54
N ARG A 99 15.71 18.58 -8.69
CA ARG A 99 16.19 19.51 -9.73
C ARG A 99 17.68 19.83 -9.59
N ARG A 100 18.15 20.15 -8.37
CA ARG A 100 19.58 20.43 -8.13
C ARG A 100 20.46 19.21 -8.41
N LEU A 101 19.96 18.01 -8.11
CA LEU A 101 20.67 16.75 -8.35
C LEU A 101 20.76 16.44 -9.85
N GLU A 102 19.69 16.71 -10.61
CA GLU A 102 19.70 16.64 -12.08
C GLU A 102 20.68 17.65 -12.70
N GLU A 103 20.68 18.90 -12.23
CA GLU A 103 21.61 19.94 -12.68
C GLU A 103 23.07 19.55 -12.40
N ALA A 104 23.38 19.05 -11.20
CA ALA A 104 24.73 18.60 -10.84
C ALA A 104 25.19 17.41 -11.69
N ASN A 105 24.33 16.40 -11.88
CA ASN A 105 24.64 15.23 -12.72
C ASN A 105 24.81 15.59 -14.20
N ALA A 106 24.02 16.53 -14.71
CA ALA A 106 24.15 17.04 -16.07
C ALA A 106 25.52 17.68 -16.29
N LYS A 107 25.98 18.51 -15.34
CA LYS A 107 27.32 19.13 -15.39
C LYS A 107 28.44 18.10 -15.34
N VAL A 108 28.36 17.10 -14.46
CA VAL A 108 29.34 15.99 -14.42
C VAL A 108 29.38 15.25 -15.76
N THR A 109 28.22 14.99 -16.35
CA THR A 109 28.11 14.28 -17.63
C THR A 109 28.68 15.10 -18.78
N GLU A 110 28.41 16.41 -18.81
CA GLU A 110 28.92 17.34 -19.81
C GLU A 110 30.45 17.46 -19.75
N LEU A 111 30.99 17.70 -18.56
CA LEU A 111 32.43 17.75 -18.32
C LEU A 111 33.09 16.42 -18.71
N SER A 112 32.50 15.28 -18.33
CA SER A 112 33.03 13.95 -18.68
C SER A 112 33.03 13.68 -20.20
N LYS A 113 32.01 14.15 -20.93
CA LYS A 113 31.95 14.03 -22.39
C LYS A 113 33.00 14.89 -23.09
N GLN A 114 33.28 16.09 -22.57
CA GLN A 114 34.36 16.94 -23.08
C GLN A 114 35.73 16.29 -22.90
N THR A 115 35.93 15.52 -21.82
CA THR A 115 37.17 14.77 -21.54
C THR A 115 37.32 13.49 -22.38
N GLY A 116 36.22 12.94 -22.90
CA GLY A 116 36.17 11.70 -23.69
C GLY A 116 36.36 11.87 -25.21
N GLY A 117 36.58 13.10 -25.69
CA GLY A 117 36.88 13.37 -27.10
C GLY A 117 38.25 12.81 -27.48
N VAL A 118 38.29 11.80 -28.36
CA VAL A 118 39.53 11.25 -28.93
C VAL A 118 40.20 12.32 -29.79
N THR A 119 41.09 13.13 -29.20
CA THR A 119 42.20 13.72 -29.96
C THR A 119 43.31 12.68 -30.09
N ALA A 120 43.91 12.59 -31.27
CA ALA A 120 44.87 11.56 -31.71
C ALA A 120 46.16 11.39 -30.88
N LYS A 121 46.26 11.92 -29.65
CA LYS A 121 47.46 11.90 -28.80
C LYS A 121 47.23 11.63 -27.30
N GLY A 122 46.10 11.03 -26.93
CA GLY A 122 45.87 10.53 -25.56
C GLY A 122 44.90 11.37 -24.74
N ILE A 123 44.31 10.74 -23.72
CA ILE A 123 43.31 11.31 -22.82
C ILE A 123 44.00 12.40 -21.97
N VAL A 124 43.80 13.67 -22.31
CA VAL A 124 44.27 14.78 -21.47
C VAL A 124 43.13 15.18 -20.53
N ILE A 125 43.01 14.46 -19.41
CA ILE A 125 42.26 14.98 -18.26
C ILE A 125 43.12 16.08 -17.65
N THR A 126 42.70 17.34 -17.73
CA THR A 126 43.36 18.41 -16.99
C THR A 126 43.04 18.27 -15.49
N PRO A 127 44.01 18.45 -14.58
CA PRO A 127 43.79 18.33 -13.14
C PRO A 127 42.77 19.35 -12.59
N GLU A 128 42.51 20.43 -13.31
CA GLU A 128 41.46 21.41 -12.97
C GLU A 128 40.04 20.86 -13.23
N MET A 129 39.83 20.17 -14.36
CA MET A 129 38.56 19.53 -14.69
C MET A 129 38.21 18.39 -13.73
N GLN A 130 39.22 17.61 -13.33
CA GLN A 130 39.04 16.54 -12.34
C GLN A 130 38.55 17.09 -10.99
N ARG A 131 39.10 18.22 -10.55
CA ARG A 131 38.66 18.91 -9.31
C ARG A 131 37.25 19.47 -9.42
N GLU A 132 36.85 19.94 -10.60
CA GLU A 132 35.50 20.46 -10.83
C GLU A 132 34.44 19.35 -10.84
N ILE A 133 34.75 18.21 -11.45
CA ILE A 133 33.94 17.00 -11.38
C ILE A 133 33.80 16.52 -9.92
N GLU A 134 34.90 16.47 -9.17
CA GLU A 134 34.89 16.05 -7.76
C GLU A 134 34.01 16.96 -6.89
N LYS A 135 34.02 18.28 -7.12
CA LYS A 135 33.13 19.23 -6.42
C LYS A 135 31.65 18.92 -6.67
N PHE A 136 31.27 18.68 -7.93
CA PHE A 136 29.87 18.37 -8.27
C PHE A 136 29.45 16.99 -7.75
N GLN A 137 30.36 16.01 -7.69
CA GLN A 137 30.09 14.71 -7.07
C GLN A 137 29.81 14.85 -5.57
N VAL A 138 30.64 15.61 -4.85
CA VAL A 138 30.43 15.87 -3.41
C VAL A 138 29.12 16.63 -3.17
N GLU A 139 28.74 17.55 -4.05
CA GLU A 139 27.46 18.26 -3.96
C GLU A 139 26.27 17.32 -4.22
N ALA A 140 26.36 16.45 -5.22
CA ALA A 140 25.33 15.44 -5.51
C ALA A 140 25.17 14.42 -4.38
N ASP A 141 26.27 14.03 -3.72
CA ASP A 141 26.24 13.15 -2.55
C ASP A 141 25.52 13.80 -1.36
N LYS A 142 25.80 15.09 -1.10
CA LYS A 142 25.11 15.87 -0.05
C LYS A 142 23.62 15.99 -0.33
N LEU A 143 23.23 16.33 -1.56
CA LEU A 143 21.83 16.41 -1.99
C LEU A 143 21.13 15.05 -1.86
N SER A 144 21.83 13.96 -2.17
CA SER A 144 21.31 12.60 -2.01
C SER A 144 21.09 12.23 -0.54
N GLU A 145 21.99 12.62 0.35
CA GLU A 145 21.83 12.45 1.80
C GLU A 145 20.64 13.25 2.32
N GLU A 146 20.52 14.52 1.93
CA GLU A 146 19.42 15.41 2.32
C GLU A 146 18.07 14.83 1.86
N ARG A 147 17.97 14.36 0.61
CA ARG A 147 16.79 13.65 0.09
C ARG A 147 16.44 12.44 0.96
N ARG A 148 17.44 11.65 1.38
CA ARG A 148 17.25 10.46 2.23
C ARG A 148 16.79 10.83 3.64
N VAL A 149 17.27 11.93 4.21
CA VAL A 149 16.83 12.42 5.52
C VAL A 149 15.40 12.92 5.46
N ILE A 150 15.06 13.72 4.44
CA ILE A 150 13.69 14.20 4.22
C ILE A 150 12.72 13.04 4.06
N ARG A 151 13.02 12.07 3.18
CA ARG A 151 12.18 10.87 2.99
C ARG A 151 11.99 10.06 4.27
N ARG A 152 13.01 9.95 5.12
CA ARG A 152 12.86 9.32 6.45
C ARG A 152 11.91 10.11 7.35
N GLY A 153 11.99 11.44 7.33
CA GLY A 153 11.08 12.32 8.05
C GLY A 153 9.61 12.16 7.64
N LEU A 154 9.32 11.92 6.35
CA LEU A 154 7.94 11.71 5.86
C LEU A 154 7.23 10.53 6.54
N SER A 155 7.96 9.46 6.90
CA SER A 155 7.37 8.25 7.48
C SER A 155 7.38 8.24 9.02
N GLU A 156 8.15 9.11 9.67
CA GLU A 156 8.37 9.04 11.12
C GLU A 156 7.10 9.32 11.93
N ASP A 157 6.28 10.27 11.50
CA ASP A 157 5.02 10.60 12.16
C ASP A 157 4.05 9.42 12.15
N VAL A 158 3.90 8.75 10.99
CA VAL A 158 3.07 7.55 10.82
C VAL A 158 3.60 6.39 11.65
N ASN A 159 4.92 6.16 11.61
CA ASN A 159 5.57 5.10 12.39
C ASN A 159 5.40 5.32 13.88
N SER A 160 5.53 6.56 14.37
CA SER A 160 5.38 6.89 15.79
C SER A 160 3.95 6.63 16.28
N LEU A 161 2.93 6.98 15.47
CA LEU A 161 1.53 6.70 15.77
C LEU A 161 1.27 5.19 15.82
N GLY A 162 1.79 4.45 14.83
CA GLY A 162 1.70 3.00 14.77
C GLY A 162 2.31 2.33 16.01
N ARG A 163 3.54 2.72 16.38
CA ARG A 163 4.24 2.21 17.57
C ARG A 163 3.44 2.48 18.85
N ARG A 164 2.90 3.69 19.02
CA ARG A 164 2.07 4.04 20.20
C ARG A 164 0.82 3.18 20.29
N LEU A 165 0.10 3.03 19.17
CA LEU A 165 -1.10 2.19 19.12
C LEU A 165 -0.79 0.72 19.38
N GLN A 166 0.32 0.22 18.85
CA GLN A 166 0.78 -1.15 19.08
C GLN A 166 1.10 -1.40 20.55
N VAL A 167 1.87 -0.50 21.19
CA VAL A 167 2.19 -0.60 22.62
C VAL A 167 0.93 -0.54 23.48
N LEU A 168 0.02 0.39 23.19
CA LEU A 168 -1.23 0.51 23.92
C LEU A 168 -2.06 -0.77 23.79
N ASN A 169 -2.25 -1.27 22.56
CA ASN A 169 -3.02 -2.48 22.32
C ASN A 169 -2.39 -3.73 22.96
N LEU A 170 -1.07 -3.86 22.92
CA LEU A 170 -0.33 -4.98 23.49
C LEU A 170 -0.40 -5.00 25.03
N LEU A 171 -0.27 -3.83 25.67
CA LEU A 171 -0.23 -3.72 27.12
C LEU A 171 -1.62 -3.58 27.76
N ALA A 172 -2.63 -3.09 27.03
CA ALA A 172 -3.97 -2.88 27.57
C ALA A 172 -4.59 -4.16 28.12
N GLY A 173 -4.51 -5.28 27.40
CA GLY A 173 -5.08 -6.55 27.82
C GLY A 173 -4.49 -7.07 29.15
N PRO A 174 -3.17 -7.30 29.23
CA PRO A 174 -2.51 -7.71 30.46
C PRO A 174 -2.72 -6.73 31.62
N ALA A 175 -2.65 -5.42 31.36
CA ALA A 175 -2.85 -4.40 32.40
C ALA A 175 -4.27 -4.46 32.98
N LEU A 176 -5.30 -4.63 32.14
CA LEU A 176 -6.68 -4.80 32.58
C LEU A 176 -6.85 -6.09 33.40
N ALA A 177 -6.26 -7.20 32.95
CA ALA A 177 -6.32 -8.47 33.67
C ALA A 177 -5.68 -8.38 35.07
N LEU A 178 -4.51 -7.74 35.18
CA LEU A 178 -3.84 -7.48 36.45
C LEU A 178 -4.70 -6.60 37.38
N LEU A 179 -5.27 -5.52 36.83
CA LEU A 179 -6.16 -4.64 37.59
C LEU A 179 -7.38 -5.41 38.14
N PHE A 180 -8.05 -6.21 37.30
CA PHE A 180 -9.19 -7.03 37.72
C PHE A 180 -8.82 -8.05 38.79
N GLY A 181 -7.68 -8.74 38.65
CA GLY A 181 -7.19 -9.67 39.67
C GLY A 181 -6.91 -8.99 41.00
N LEU A 182 -6.32 -7.80 40.97
CA LEU A 182 -6.02 -7.01 42.17
C LEU A 182 -7.30 -6.55 42.88
N LEU A 183 -8.28 -6.05 42.11
CA LEU A 183 -9.60 -5.66 42.64
C LEU A 183 -10.35 -6.85 43.24
N TYR A 184 -10.33 -8.01 42.57
CA TYR A 184 -10.98 -9.23 43.05
C TYR A 184 -10.37 -9.71 44.39
N THR A 185 -9.04 -9.72 44.50
CA THR A 185 -8.36 -10.14 45.74
C THR A 185 -8.63 -9.18 46.90
N LEU A 186 -8.65 -7.87 46.65
CA LEU A 186 -9.01 -6.86 47.66
C LEU A 186 -10.47 -7.00 48.12
N ALA A 187 -11.41 -7.21 47.19
CA ALA A 187 -12.82 -7.40 47.50
C ALA A 187 -13.05 -8.68 48.33
N ARG A 188 -12.33 -9.76 48.02
CA ARG A 188 -12.40 -11.01 48.78
C ARG A 188 -11.87 -10.84 50.20
N ARG A 189 -10.75 -10.14 50.39
CA ARG A 189 -10.18 -9.88 51.72
C ARG A 189 -11.13 -9.09 52.62
N ARG A 190 -11.91 -8.15 52.07
CA ARG A 190 -12.92 -7.39 52.83
C ARG A 190 -14.14 -8.21 53.27
N LYS A 191 -14.42 -9.36 52.64
CA LYS A 191 -15.52 -10.25 53.04
C LYS A 191 -15.12 -11.29 54.08
N LEU A 192 -13.82 -11.47 54.32
CA LEU A 192 -13.25 -12.43 55.26
C LEU A 192 -12.77 -11.78 56.57
N SER A 193 -12.84 -10.46 56.68
CA SER A 193 -12.61 -9.67 57.89
C SER A 193 -13.91 -9.02 58.32
#